data_AF-A0A672PNF6-F1
#
_entry.id   AF-A0A672PNF6-F1
#
_cell.length_a   1.000
_cell.length_b   1.000
_cell.length_c   1.000
_cell.angle_alpha   90.00
_cell.angle_beta   90.00
_cell.angle_gamma   90.00
#
_symmetry.space_group_name_H-M   'P 1'
#
loop_
_entity.id
_entity.type
_entity.pdbx_description
1 polymer ?
#
loop_
_entity_poly.entity_id
_entity_poly.type
_entity_poly.pdbx_seq_one_letter_code
_entity_poly.pdbx_strand_id
1 'polypeptide(L)'
;MADLGKKYCVNCLADVTNLRIRCAECQDIELCPECFSAGAEIGNHRRWHGYQQVDGGRFSLWGPEAEGGWTSREEQSLLDAIEQYGFGNWVRFSNESISMRL
;
A
#
# COMPACT_ATOMS: atom_id res chain seq x y z
N MET A 1 7.10 -9.52 8.95
CA MET A 1 5.82 -9.64 8.21
C MET A 1 4.92 -8.45 8.53
N ALA A 2 5.03 -7.36 7.75
CA ALA A 2 4.06 -6.26 7.85
C ALA A 2 2.73 -6.75 7.26
N ASP A 3 1.91 -7.37 8.10
CA ASP A 3 0.49 -7.59 7.82
C ASP A 3 -0.14 -6.19 7.75
N LEU A 4 -0.17 -5.60 6.55
CA LEU A 4 -1.17 -4.58 6.24
C LEU A 4 -2.50 -5.33 6.22
N GLY A 5 -3.03 -5.61 7.42
CA GLY A 5 -4.32 -6.26 7.59
C GLY A 5 -5.35 -5.55 6.72
N LYS A 6 -6.09 -6.32 5.93
CA LYS A 6 -6.99 -5.82 4.89
C LYS A 6 -7.86 -4.69 5.41
N LYS A 7 -7.95 -3.61 4.63
CA LYS A 7 -8.72 -2.41 4.99
C LYS A 7 -9.87 -2.27 4.03
N TYR A 8 -11.01 -1.89 4.58
CA TYR A 8 -12.26 -1.84 3.83
C TYR A 8 -12.87 -0.44 3.92
N CYS A 9 -13.49 0.00 2.84
CA CYS A 9 -14.21 1.26 2.79
C CYS A 9 -15.37 1.23 3.79
N VAL A 10 -15.50 2.27 4.61
CA VAL A 10 -16.59 2.35 5.61
C VAL A 10 -17.99 2.43 4.98
N ASN A 11 -18.09 2.87 3.72
CA ASN A 11 -19.37 3.05 3.03
C ASN A 11 -19.81 1.81 2.24
N CYS A 12 -18.94 1.31 1.36
CA CYS A 12 -19.27 0.22 0.43
C CYS A 12 -18.61 -1.12 0.77
N LEU A 13 -17.79 -1.17 1.84
CA LEU A 13 -17.04 -2.36 2.27
C LEU A 13 -16.08 -2.93 1.22
N ALA A 14 -15.80 -2.19 0.14
CA ALA A 14 -14.80 -2.56 -0.85
C ALA A 14 -13.39 -2.60 -0.23
N ASP A 15 -12.52 -3.48 -0.73
CA ASP A 15 -11.11 -3.51 -0.34
C ASP A 15 -10.43 -2.21 -0.77
N VAL A 16 -9.84 -1.51 0.19
CA VAL A 16 -9.07 -0.26 0.02
C VAL A 16 -7.66 -0.40 0.58
N THR A 17 -7.15 -1.64 0.62
CA THR A 17 -5.83 -1.96 1.19
C THR A 17 -4.71 -1.23 0.43
N ASN A 18 -4.87 -1.06 -0.89
CA ASN A 18 -3.88 -0.42 -1.75
C ASN A 18 -4.00 1.10 -1.82
N LEU A 19 -5.22 1.63 -1.89
CA LEU A 19 -5.48 3.06 -2.01
C LEU A 19 -6.73 3.40 -1.23
N ARG A 20 -6.58 4.26 -0.23
CA ARG A 20 -7.68 4.76 0.59
C ARG A 20 -7.50 6.22 0.91
N ILE A 21 -8.63 6.86 1.15
CA ILE A 21 -8.70 8.27 1.51
C ILE A 21 -9.18 8.33 2.95
N ARG A 22 -8.29 8.77 3.83
CA ARG A 22 -8.58 8.94 5.25
C ARG A 22 -9.05 10.36 5.51
N CYS A 23 -10.11 10.53 6.29
CA CYS A 23 -10.48 11.85 6.80
C CYS A 23 -9.44 12.34 7.82
N ALA A 24 -8.97 13.58 7.70
CA ALA A 24 -8.02 14.18 8.66
C ALA A 24 -8.70 14.64 9.96
N GLU A 25 -10.02 14.86 9.92
CA GLU A 25 -10.81 15.36 11.06
C GLU A 25 -11.62 14.27 11.75
N CYS A 26 -12.02 13.23 11.02
CA CYS A 26 -12.82 12.13 11.57
C CYS A 26 -11.94 10.92 11.83
N GLN A 27 -12.06 10.34 13.03
CA GLN A 27 -11.34 9.13 13.38
C GLN A 27 -11.98 7.90 12.71
N ASP A 28 -11.13 7.01 12.20
CA ASP A 28 -11.52 5.73 11.58
C ASP A 28 -12.41 5.83 10.32
N ILE A 29 -12.44 6.99 9.65
CA ILE A 29 -13.11 7.13 8.36
C ILE A 29 -12.11 6.89 7.23
N GLU A 30 -12.22 5.72 6.61
CA GLU A 30 -11.45 5.33 5.42
C GLU A 30 -12.40 5.07 4.24
N LEU A 31 -12.28 5.88 3.18
CA LEU A 31 -13.12 5.83 2.00
C LEU A 31 -12.35 5.32 0.79
N CYS A 32 -13.03 4.60 -0.10
CA CYS A 32 -12.52 4.33 -1.43
C CYS A 32 -12.61 5.60 -2.31
N PRO A 33 -11.81 5.69 -3.40
CA PRO A 33 -11.85 6.83 -4.32
C PRO A 33 -13.24 7.12 -4.88
N GLU A 34 -14.03 6.07 -5.11
CA GLU A 34 -15.40 6.18 -5.64
C GLU A 34 -16.36 6.80 -4.64
N CYS A 35 -16.33 6.36 -3.38
CA CYS A 35 -17.17 6.91 -2.31
C CYS A 35 -16.76 8.34 -1.94
N PHE A 36 -15.47 8.65 -2.01
CA PHE A 36 -14.98 10.01 -1.89
C PHE A 36 -15.50 10.91 -3.01
N SER A 37 -15.43 10.45 -4.26
CA SER A 37 -15.91 11.19 -5.44
C SER A 37 -17.43 11.38 -5.44
N ALA A 38 -18.16 10.41 -4.89
CA ALA A 38 -19.60 10.51 -4.66
C ALA A 38 -19.98 11.48 -3.53
N GLY A 39 -19.00 11.95 -2.75
CA GLY A 39 -19.24 12.85 -1.61
C GLY A 39 -19.98 12.17 -0.45
N ALA A 40 -19.68 10.90 -0.17
CA ALA A 40 -20.33 10.14 0.89
C ALA A 40 -20.14 10.82 2.26
N GLU A 41 -21.26 11.10 2.94
CA GLU A 41 -21.29 11.64 4.31
C GLU A 41 -21.77 10.55 5.27
N ILE A 42 -21.01 10.27 6.34
CA ILE A 42 -21.26 9.14 7.26
C ILE A 42 -21.23 9.63 8.70
N GLY A 43 -22.40 9.61 9.36
CA GLY A 43 -22.52 10.10 10.73
C GLY A 43 -22.08 11.57 10.85
N ASN A 44 -21.00 11.80 11.59
CA ASN A 44 -20.40 13.13 11.76
C ASN A 44 -19.43 13.53 10.63
N HIS A 45 -19.12 12.62 9.71
CA HIS A 45 -18.27 12.91 8.57
C HIS A 45 -18.98 13.78 7.53
N ARG A 46 -18.32 14.85 7.11
CA ARG A 46 -18.78 15.78 6.07
C ARG A 46 -17.82 15.77 4.90
N ARG A 47 -18.37 15.95 3.69
CA ARG A 47 -17.62 16.03 2.42
C ARG A 47 -16.59 17.17 2.35
N TRP A 48 -16.69 18.13 3.27
CA TRP A 48 -15.87 19.35 3.32
C TRP A 48 -14.66 19.21 4.27
N HIS A 49 -14.53 18.07 4.95
CA HIS A 49 -13.41 17.86 5.84
C HIS A 49 -12.08 17.77 5.08
N GLY A 50 -10.97 17.98 5.78
CA GLY A 50 -9.65 17.65 5.27
C GLY A 50 -9.50 16.15 5.02
N TYR A 51 -8.78 15.78 3.96
CA TYR A 51 -8.52 14.38 3.61
C TYR A 51 -7.03 14.14 3.40
N GLN A 52 -6.59 12.92 3.69
CA GLN A 52 -5.24 12.44 3.49
C GLN A 52 -5.27 11.16 2.66
N GLN A 53 -4.52 11.15 1.56
CA GLN A 53 -4.35 9.94 0.75
C GLN A 53 -3.37 8.99 1.45
N VAL A 54 -3.78 7.73 1.60
CA VAL A 54 -2.94 6.66 2.13
C VAL A 54 -2.76 5.63 1.03
N ASP A 55 -1.52 5.50 0.56
CA ASP A 55 -1.12 4.50 -0.44
C ASP A 55 -0.45 3.30 0.23
N GLY A 56 -0.72 2.11 -0.28
CA GLY A 56 -0.16 0.83 0.19
C GLY A 56 1.27 0.55 -0.27
N GLY A 57 1.98 1.54 -0.81
CA GLY A 57 3.37 1.43 -1.25
C GLY A 57 3.52 0.93 -2.69
N ARG A 58 2.53 1.18 -3.56
CA ARG A 58 2.60 0.82 -4.99
C ARG A 58 3.24 1.89 -5.86
N PHE A 59 3.61 3.03 -5.29
CA PHE A 59 4.40 4.02 -6.00
C PHE A 59 5.83 3.50 -6.25
N SER A 60 6.34 3.77 -7.45
CA SER A 60 7.69 3.40 -7.84
C SER A 60 8.67 4.42 -7.28
N LEU A 61 9.70 3.95 -6.56
CA LEU A 61 10.66 4.83 -5.86
C LEU A 61 11.69 5.44 -6.82
N TRP A 62 11.98 4.77 -7.93
CA TRP A 62 13.12 5.10 -8.80
C TRP A 62 12.72 5.70 -10.15
N GLY A 63 11.46 6.13 -10.28
CA GLY A 63 10.96 6.77 -11.51
C GLY A 63 10.72 5.79 -12.67
N PRO A 64 10.20 6.29 -13.81
CA PRO A 64 9.84 5.47 -14.97
C PRO A 64 11.04 4.84 -15.70
N GLU A 65 12.25 5.28 -15.36
CA GLU A 65 13.54 4.87 -15.94
C GLU A 65 14.19 3.68 -15.22
N ALA A 66 13.66 3.27 -14.07
CA ALA A 66 14.12 2.06 -13.40
C ALA A 66 13.57 0.81 -14.09
N GLU A 67 14.44 0.12 -14.83
CA GLU A 67 14.14 -1.18 -15.44
C GLU A 67 13.63 -2.15 -14.37
N GLY A 68 12.37 -2.59 -14.51
CA GLY A 68 11.74 -3.55 -13.60
C GLY A 68 10.57 -3.01 -12.77
N GLY A 69 10.30 -1.70 -12.76
CA GLY A 69 9.09 -1.15 -12.14
C GLY A 69 9.02 -1.37 -10.62
N TRP A 70 10.17 -1.31 -9.96
CA TRP A 70 10.32 -1.71 -8.57
C TRP A 70 9.49 -0.79 -7.65
N THR A 71 8.56 -1.39 -6.91
CA THR A 71 7.64 -0.66 -6.02
C THR A 71 8.21 -0.49 -4.62
N SER A 72 7.76 0.53 -3.89
CA SER A 72 8.15 0.75 -2.48
C SER A 72 7.91 -0.46 -1.58
N ARG A 73 6.96 -1.31 -1.96
CA ARG A 73 6.65 -2.55 -1.26
C ARG A 73 7.67 -3.66 -1.52
N GLU A 74 8.15 -3.78 -2.74
CA GLU A 74 9.19 -4.76 -3.09
C GLU A 74 10.54 -4.39 -2.48
N GLU A 75 10.85 -3.10 -2.40
CA GLU A 75 12.03 -2.61 -1.66
C GLU A 75 11.96 -2.95 -0.17
N GLN A 76 10.83 -2.66 0.49
CA GLN A 76 10.65 -3.04 1.90
C GLN A 76 10.77 -4.55 2.10
N SER A 77 10.25 -5.35 1.15
CA SER A 77 10.39 -6.80 1.18
C SER A 77 11.84 -7.26 1.01
N LEU A 78 12.64 -6.57 0.19
CA LEU A 78 14.07 -6.85 0.05
C LEU A 78 14.82 -6.52 1.34
N LEU A 79 14.57 -5.35 1.94
CA LEU A 79 15.21 -4.93 3.18
C LEU A 79 14.89 -5.88 4.34
N ASP A 80 13.63 -6.30 4.48
CA ASP A 80 13.19 -7.31 5.48
C ASP A 80 13.89 -8.66 5.26
N ALA A 81 14.05 -9.09 4.01
CA ALA A 81 14.78 -10.31 3.66
C ALA A 81 16.28 -10.20 3.95
N ILE A 82 16.92 -9.06 3.66
CA ILE A 82 18.33 -8.82 3.98
C ILE A 82 18.55 -8.82 5.49
N GLU A 83 17.66 -8.18 6.25
CA GLU A 83 17.73 -8.14 7.71
C GLU A 83 17.58 -9.54 8.34
N GLN A 84 16.64 -10.35 7.83
CA GLN A 84 16.38 -11.69 8.38
C GLN A 84 17.43 -12.73 8.01
N TYR A 85 17.97 -12.69 6.78
CA TYR A 85 18.81 -13.78 6.26
C TYR A 85 20.31 -13.46 6.18
N GLY A 86 20.68 -12.18 6.29
CA GLY A 86 22.07 -11.73 6.15
C GLY A 86 22.61 -11.88 4.72
N PHE A 87 23.50 -10.98 4.32
CA PHE A 87 24.18 -11.02 3.03
C PHE A 87 25.01 -12.31 2.91
N GLY A 88 24.59 -13.27 2.06
CA GLY A 88 25.39 -14.47 1.75
C GLY A 88 24.64 -15.80 1.68
N ASN A 89 23.35 -15.88 2.01
CA ASN A 89 22.57 -17.14 1.94
C ASN A 89 21.77 -17.31 0.64
N TRP A 90 22.37 -16.95 -0.50
CA TRP A 90 21.72 -16.94 -1.83
C TRP A 90 21.47 -18.34 -2.42
N VAL A 91 21.98 -19.41 -1.81
CA VAL A 91 21.91 -20.77 -2.39
C VAL A 91 20.53 -21.43 -2.18
N ARG A 92 19.68 -20.90 -1.28
CA ARG A 92 18.28 -21.38 -1.12
C ARG A 92 17.22 -20.49 -1.75
N PHE A 93 17.58 -19.29 -2.21
CA PHE A 93 16.63 -18.37 -2.87
C PHE A 93 16.36 -18.71 -4.35
N SER A 94 17.21 -19.51 -4.99
CA SER A 94 17.07 -19.81 -6.43
C SER A 94 15.88 -20.71 -6.80
N ASN A 95 15.14 -21.29 -5.85
CA ASN A 95 14.04 -22.21 -6.15
C ASN A 95 12.64 -21.62 -5.94
N GLU A 96 12.51 -20.38 -5.47
CA GLU A 96 11.21 -19.72 -5.35
C GLU A 96 11.21 -18.39 -6.12
N SER A 97 11.14 -18.54 -7.46
CA SER A 97 10.53 -17.59 -8.41
C SER A 97 10.92 -16.10 -8.34
N ILE A 98 12.15 -15.78 -7.98
CA ILE A 98 12.77 -14.50 -8.37
C ILE A 98 13.86 -14.84 -9.37
N SER A 99 13.44 -15.00 -10.63
CA SER A 99 14.37 -14.93 -11.75
C SER A 99 14.84 -13.47 -11.82
N MET A 100 15.91 -13.17 -11.10
CA MET A 100 16.80 -12.05 -11.41
C MET A 100 17.27 -12.26 -12.84
N ARG A 101 16.53 -11.68 -13.80
CA ARG A 101 17.02 -11.45 -15.16
C ARG A 101 18.04 -10.32 -15.04
N LEU A 102 19.29 -10.72 -14.84
CA LEU A 102 20.44 -10.03 -15.44
C LEU A 102 20.24 -9.94 -16.96
#